data_AF-A0A7K6VTV6-F1
#
_entry.id   AF-A0A7K6VTV6-F1
#
_cell.length_a   1.000
_cell.length_b   1.000
_cell.length_c   1.000
_cell.angle_alpha   90.00
_cell.angle_beta   90.00
_cell.angle_gamma   90.00
#
_symmetry.space_group_name_H-M   'P 1'
#
loop_
_entity.id
_entity.type
_entity.pdbx_description
1 polymer ?
#
loop_
_entity_poly.entity_id
_entity_poly.type
_entity_poly.pdbx_seq_one_letter_code
_entity_poly.pdbx_strand_id
1 'polypeptide(L)'
;GSCQGRCCQGRDAACVGEGWREGGGYGTCYCDGDCRRTGDCCHDHGQACPVMFQYCFAAVACVVGEWSHWSGCAEQCHPGLRVRRRYVQQEPRNGGEPCPALEEKAGCLEYLTYQGEDCGHEH
;
A
#
# COMPACT_ATOMS: atom_id res chain seq x y z
N GLY A 1 -17.25 30.88 6.74
CA GLY A 1 -17.83 29.79 5.93
C GLY A 1 -18.71 28.91 6.79
N SER A 2 -19.55 28.07 6.19
CA SER A 2 -20.48 27.18 6.90
C SER A 2 -19.76 26.17 7.81
N CYS A 3 -18.52 25.77 7.48
CA CYS A 3 -17.71 24.84 8.29
C CYS A 3 -16.62 25.49 9.16
N GLN A 4 -16.49 26.81 9.15
CA GLN A 4 -15.40 27.49 9.85
C GLN A 4 -15.52 27.30 11.38
N GLY A 5 -14.59 26.54 11.97
CA GLY A 5 -14.58 26.21 13.40
C GLY A 5 -15.50 25.07 13.82
N ARG A 6 -16.08 24.31 12.87
CA ARG A 6 -17.03 23.22 13.13
C ARG A 6 -16.58 21.92 12.45
N CYS A 7 -15.31 21.57 12.60
CA CYS A 7 -14.74 20.36 12.02
C CYS A 7 -14.84 19.19 12.99
N CYS A 8 -15.49 18.10 12.58
CA CYS A 8 -15.63 16.90 13.41
C CYS A 8 -14.97 15.69 12.73
N GLN A 9 -14.44 14.77 13.53
CA GLN A 9 -13.79 13.56 13.04
C GLN A 9 -14.80 12.43 12.86
N GLY A 10 -14.77 11.74 11.72
CA GLY A 10 -15.72 10.66 11.39
C GLY A 10 -17.13 11.19 11.12
N ARG A 11 -18.14 10.31 11.15
CA ARG A 11 -19.55 10.67 11.00
C ARG A 11 -20.12 11.28 12.26
N ASP A 12 -20.61 12.51 12.17
CA ASP A 12 -21.26 13.21 13.27
C ASP A 12 -22.47 14.00 12.77
N ALA A 13 -23.66 13.49 13.10
CA ALA A 13 -24.93 14.09 12.71
C ALA A 13 -25.20 15.47 13.37
N ALA A 14 -24.47 15.83 14.43
CA ALA A 14 -24.53 17.15 15.06
C ALA A 14 -23.56 18.14 14.40
N CYS A 15 -22.63 17.67 13.58
CA CYS A 15 -21.62 18.48 12.91
C CYS A 15 -22.15 19.11 11.61
N VAL A 16 -23.16 19.97 11.77
CA VAL A 16 -23.92 20.54 10.66
C VAL A 16 -23.63 22.02 10.46
N GLY A 17 -23.55 22.40 9.19
CA GLY A 17 -23.64 23.77 8.71
C GLY A 17 -24.91 23.97 7.90
N GLU A 18 -25.20 25.22 7.55
CA GLU A 18 -26.22 25.57 6.57
C GLU A 18 -25.53 26.32 5.43
N GLY A 19 -25.80 25.92 4.19
CA GLY A 19 -25.19 26.54 3.02
C GLY A 19 -25.27 25.69 1.75
N TRP A 20 -24.36 25.98 0.83
CA TRP A 20 -24.23 25.24 -0.42
C TRP A 20 -23.50 23.91 -0.20
N ARG A 21 -24.01 22.83 -0.79
CA ARG A 21 -23.34 21.51 -0.81
C ARG A 21 -22.41 21.39 -2.01
N GLU A 22 -21.38 20.56 -1.91
CA GLU A 22 -20.47 20.26 -3.03
C GLU A 22 -21.21 19.62 -4.23
N GLY A 23 -22.23 18.79 -3.98
CA GLY A 23 -23.09 18.20 -5.01
C GLY A 23 -24.17 19.15 -5.57
N GLY A 24 -24.18 20.41 -5.12
CA GLY A 24 -25.22 21.38 -5.44
C GLY A 24 -26.42 21.34 -4.49
N GLY A 25 -27.22 22.40 -4.53
CA GLY A 25 -28.35 22.60 -3.63
C GLY A 25 -27.97 23.33 -2.34
N TYR A 26 -28.89 24.20 -1.89
CA TYR A 26 -28.76 24.97 -0.65
C TYR A 26 -29.54 24.27 0.48
N GLY A 27 -28.95 24.18 1.66
CA GLY A 27 -29.61 23.67 2.87
C GLY A 27 -28.62 23.14 3.90
N THR A 28 -29.05 22.20 4.74
CA THR A 28 -28.18 21.54 5.73
C THR A 28 -27.04 20.82 5.03
N CYS A 29 -25.81 21.03 5.49
CA CYS A 29 -24.62 20.36 4.99
C CYS A 29 -23.76 19.92 6.18
N TYR A 30 -22.82 19.01 5.96
CA TYR A 30 -22.04 18.41 7.04
C TYR A 30 -20.57 18.81 6.93
N CYS A 31 -19.95 18.99 8.10
CA CYS A 31 -18.54 19.35 8.27
C CYS A 31 -17.74 18.23 8.96
N ASP A 32 -18.26 17.01 8.84
CA ASP A 32 -17.71 15.80 9.43
C ASP A 32 -16.80 15.06 8.44
N GLY A 33 -16.02 14.09 8.94
CA GLY A 33 -15.05 13.37 8.11
C GLY A 33 -15.66 12.38 7.10
N ASP A 34 -16.96 12.07 7.21
CA ASP A 34 -17.68 11.12 6.36
C ASP A 34 -18.52 11.80 5.27
N CYS A 35 -18.70 13.13 5.31
CA CYS A 35 -19.63 13.88 4.46
C CYS A 35 -19.41 13.66 2.96
N ARG A 36 -18.17 13.35 2.54
CA ARG A 36 -17.84 13.14 1.11
C ARG A 36 -18.36 11.80 0.61
N ARG A 37 -18.44 10.80 1.50
CA ARG A 37 -19.02 9.49 1.19
C ARG A 37 -20.54 9.55 1.08
N THR A 38 -21.18 10.45 1.81
CA THR A 38 -22.62 10.73 1.72
C THR A 38 -23.00 11.75 0.66
N GLY A 39 -22.04 12.56 0.21
CA GLY A 39 -22.27 13.61 -0.79
C GLY A 39 -22.96 14.85 -0.22
N ASP A 40 -22.87 15.09 1.09
CA ASP A 40 -23.55 16.16 1.81
C ASP A 40 -22.58 17.17 2.46
N CYS A 41 -21.31 17.18 2.04
CA CYS A 41 -20.34 18.17 2.49
C CYS A 41 -20.77 19.60 2.18
N CYS A 42 -20.53 20.51 3.13
CA CYS A 42 -20.59 21.94 2.83
C CYS A 42 -19.50 22.32 1.83
N HIS A 43 -19.79 23.30 0.97
CA HIS A 43 -18.89 23.75 -0.08
C HIS A 43 -17.52 24.22 0.43
N ASP A 44 -17.47 24.80 1.64
CA ASP A 44 -16.23 25.26 2.26
C ASP A 44 -15.54 24.21 3.15
N HIS A 45 -16.04 22.97 3.20
CA HIS A 45 -15.53 21.92 4.09
C HIS A 45 -14.03 21.64 3.86
N GLY A 46 -13.58 21.52 2.60
CA GLY A 46 -12.17 21.27 2.28
C GLY A 46 -11.22 22.40 2.71
N GLN A 47 -11.69 23.66 2.66
CA GLN A 47 -10.90 24.83 3.06
C GLN A 47 -10.93 25.05 4.58
N ALA A 48 -12.08 24.81 5.22
CA ALA A 48 -12.28 25.03 6.65
C ALA A 48 -11.72 23.89 7.51
N CYS A 49 -11.73 22.67 6.98
CA CYS A 49 -11.29 21.45 7.66
C CYS A 49 -10.15 20.75 6.89
N PRO A 50 -9.03 21.44 6.58
CA PRO A 50 -7.94 20.87 5.77
C PRO A 50 -7.29 19.67 6.46
N VAL A 51 -7.34 19.64 7.80
CA VAL A 51 -6.81 18.54 8.63
C VAL A 51 -7.75 17.32 8.70
N MET A 52 -9.03 17.44 8.32
CA MET A 52 -9.91 16.27 8.15
C MET A 52 -9.72 15.63 6.76
N PHE A 53 -9.20 16.39 5.79
CA PHE A 53 -8.81 15.89 4.47
C PHE A 53 -7.41 15.27 4.41
N GLN A 54 -6.54 15.55 5.41
CA GLN A 54 -5.21 14.94 5.46
C GLN A 54 -5.23 13.45 5.90
N TYR A 55 -6.38 12.97 6.40
CA TYR A 55 -6.59 11.60 6.87
C TYR A 55 -7.50 10.73 5.99
N CYS A 56 -7.80 11.14 4.75
CA CYS A 56 -7.98 10.12 3.70
C CYS A 56 -6.60 9.56 3.38
N PHE A 57 -6.01 8.88 4.37
CA PHE A 57 -5.22 7.67 4.28
C PHE A 57 -4.87 7.36 2.84
N ALA A 58 -3.91 8.12 2.30
CA ALA A 58 -3.50 7.94 0.93
C ALA A 58 -3.13 6.48 0.78
N ALA A 59 -3.51 5.88 -0.36
CA ALA A 59 -3.12 4.53 -0.66
C ALA A 59 -1.60 4.44 -0.57
N VAL A 60 -1.10 3.69 0.42
CA VAL A 60 0.33 3.47 0.60
C VAL A 60 0.60 2.13 -0.04
N ALA A 61 1.30 2.14 -1.18
CA ALA A 61 1.71 0.93 -1.85
C ALA A 61 2.74 0.16 -1.01
N CYS A 62 2.79 -1.16 -1.18
CA CYS A 62 3.85 -1.94 -0.56
C CYS A 62 5.23 -1.56 -1.14
N VAL A 63 6.22 -1.44 -0.26
CA VAL A 63 7.63 -1.32 -0.64
C VAL A 63 8.38 -2.54 -0.16
N VAL A 64 9.11 -3.18 -1.08
CA VAL A 64 9.96 -4.34 -0.80
C VAL A 64 11.43 -3.96 -0.94
N GLY A 65 12.27 -4.64 -0.18
CA GLY A 65 13.71 -4.42 -0.24
C GLY A 65 14.38 -5.10 -1.42
N GLU A 66 15.71 -4.91 -1.45
CA GLU A 66 16.61 -5.62 -2.35
C GLU A 66 16.51 -7.14 -2.15
N TRP A 67 16.79 -7.86 -3.23
CA TRP A 67 16.89 -9.31 -3.18
C TRP A 67 18.11 -9.75 -2.37
N SER A 68 17.96 -10.85 -1.63
CA SER A 68 19.09 -11.59 -1.09
C SER A 68 19.96 -12.14 -2.22
N HIS A 69 21.17 -12.57 -1.86
CA HIS A 69 21.92 -13.49 -2.72
C HIS A 69 21.08 -14.75 -3.00
N TRP A 70 21.33 -15.36 -4.16
CA TRP A 70 20.82 -16.69 -4.47
C TRP A 70 21.33 -17.70 -3.45
N SER A 71 20.48 -18.65 -3.07
CA SER A 71 20.90 -19.87 -2.41
C SER A 71 21.86 -20.65 -3.30
N GLY A 72 22.57 -21.63 -2.71
CA GLY A 72 23.17 -22.72 -3.47
C GLY A 72 22.12 -23.48 -4.27
N CYS A 73 22.58 -24.26 -5.26
CA CYS A 73 21.70 -25.13 -6.01
C CYS A 73 21.17 -26.25 -5.10
N ALA A 74 19.89 -26.59 -5.23
CA ALA A 74 19.27 -27.62 -4.42
C ALA A 74 19.94 -29.00 -4.59
N GLU A 75 20.43 -29.28 -5.79
CA GLU A 75 21.20 -30.47 -6.11
C GLU A 75 22.56 -30.11 -6.71
N GLN A 76 23.57 -30.88 -6.36
CA GLN A 76 24.91 -30.77 -6.92
C GLN A 76 25.06 -31.74 -8.07
N CYS A 77 25.87 -31.36 -9.07
CA CYS A 77 26.11 -32.17 -10.25
C CYS A 77 24.85 -32.51 -11.07
N HIS A 78 23.71 -31.92 -10.75
CA HIS A 78 22.43 -32.15 -11.41
C HIS A 78 21.71 -30.82 -11.63
N PRO A 79 20.88 -30.71 -12.68
CA PRO A 79 20.00 -29.57 -12.85
C PRO A 79 19.05 -29.46 -11.65
N GLY A 80 19.08 -28.32 -10.97
CA GLY A 80 18.30 -28.07 -9.77
C GLY A 80 17.66 -26.69 -9.78
N LEU A 81 17.18 -26.29 -8.59
CA LEU A 81 16.62 -24.97 -8.35
C LEU A 81 17.43 -24.23 -7.29
N ARG A 82 17.54 -22.92 -7.47
CA ARG A 82 18.03 -22.00 -6.44
C ARG A 82 16.97 -20.94 -6.16
N VAL A 83 17.01 -20.41 -4.95
CA VAL A 83 16.00 -19.49 -4.42
C VAL A 83 16.66 -18.22 -3.92
N ARG A 84 16.04 -17.07 -4.15
CA ARG A 84 16.37 -15.82 -3.45
C ARG A 84 15.12 -15.20 -2.86
N ARG A 85 15.28 -14.42 -1.80
CA ARG A 85 14.17 -13.81 -1.05
C ARG A 85 14.41 -12.33 -0.81
N ARG A 86 13.34 -11.58 -0.67
CA ARG A 86 13.35 -10.18 -0.21
C ARG A 86 12.29 -9.98 0.85
N TYR A 87 12.45 -8.96 1.68
CA TYR A 87 11.52 -8.65 2.76
C TYR A 87 10.69 -7.41 2.44
N VAL A 88 9.54 -7.31 3.09
CA VAL A 88 8.68 -6.12 3.04
C VAL A 88 9.31 -5.04 3.91
N GLN A 89 9.62 -3.89 3.32
CA GLN A 89 10.07 -2.69 4.05
C GLN A 89 8.90 -1.85 4.53
N GLN A 90 7.80 -1.83 3.76
CA GLN A 90 6.58 -1.12 4.09
C GLN A 90 5.36 -1.95 3.64
N GLU A 91 4.49 -2.26 4.59
CA GLU A 91 3.20 -2.92 4.32
C GLU A 91 2.23 -1.98 3.60
N PRO A 92 1.41 -2.50 2.68
CA PRO A 92 0.40 -1.70 1.99
C PRO A 92 -0.69 -1.26 2.97
N ARG A 93 -1.21 -0.05 2.79
CA ARG A 93 -2.30 0.50 3.61
C ARG A 93 -3.35 1.18 2.74
N ASN A 94 -4.58 1.17 3.23
CA ASN A 94 -5.68 1.97 2.67
C ASN A 94 -6.00 1.64 1.21
N GLY A 95 -5.94 0.35 0.86
CA GLY A 95 -6.15 -0.09 -0.52
C GLY A 95 -4.98 0.21 -1.46
N GLY A 96 -3.78 0.49 -0.93
CA GLY A 96 -2.57 0.54 -1.73
C GLY A 96 -2.18 -0.83 -2.31
N GLU A 97 -1.41 -0.78 -3.38
CA GLU A 97 -1.00 -1.98 -4.14
C GLU A 97 -0.33 -3.03 -3.25
N PRO A 98 -0.72 -4.32 -3.38
CA PRO A 98 -0.15 -5.40 -2.59
C PRO A 98 1.33 -5.60 -2.91
N CYS A 99 2.04 -6.26 -1.99
CA CYS A 99 3.45 -6.56 -2.21
C CYS A 99 3.66 -7.48 -3.41
N PRO A 100 4.66 -7.21 -4.26
CA PRO A 100 5.08 -8.14 -5.29
C PRO A 100 5.69 -9.40 -4.65
N ALA A 101 5.98 -10.43 -5.46
CA ALA A 101 6.54 -11.69 -4.97
C ALA A 101 7.79 -11.48 -4.11
N LEU A 102 7.84 -12.16 -2.97
CA LEU A 102 8.93 -12.07 -1.98
C LEU A 102 9.96 -13.21 -2.13
N GLU A 103 9.65 -14.21 -2.96
CA GLU A 103 10.52 -15.33 -3.28
C GLU A 103 10.60 -15.48 -4.80
N GLU A 104 11.80 -15.75 -5.30
CA GLU A 104 12.05 -16.06 -6.71
C GLU A 104 12.85 -17.35 -6.83
N LYS A 105 12.53 -18.14 -7.86
CA LYS A 105 13.17 -19.43 -8.15
C LYS A 105 13.77 -19.39 -9.55
N ALA A 106 14.97 -19.92 -9.70
CA ALA A 106 15.63 -20.08 -10.98
C ALA A 106 16.29 -21.45 -11.09
N GLY A 107 16.41 -21.95 -12.31
CA GLY A 107 17.23 -23.14 -12.59
C GLY A 107 18.70 -22.89 -12.27
N CYS A 108 19.40 -23.96 -11.90
CA CYS A 108 20.84 -23.96 -11.67
C CYS A 108 21.45 -25.31 -12.03
N LEU A 109 22.76 -25.31 -12.26
CA LEU A 109 23.58 -26.50 -12.38
C LEU A 109 24.93 -26.17 -11.72
N GLU A 110 25.27 -26.89 -10.66
CA GLU A 110 26.59 -26.80 -10.02
C GLU A 110 27.50 -27.89 -10.59
N TYR A 111 28.72 -27.48 -11.00
CA TYR A 111 29.74 -28.37 -11.55
C TYR A 111 30.73 -28.86 -10.49
N LEU A 112 30.58 -28.44 -9.24
CA LEU A 112 31.43 -28.85 -8.13
C LEU A 112 30.58 -29.48 -7.00
N THR A 113 31.12 -30.50 -6.36
CA THR A 113 30.56 -31.06 -5.12
C THR A 113 30.86 -30.16 -3.93
N TYR A 114 30.22 -30.41 -2.77
CA TYR A 114 30.57 -29.74 -1.51
C TYR A 114 32.03 -29.94 -1.10
N GLN A 115 32.68 -31.01 -1.59
CA GLN A 115 34.08 -31.32 -1.35
C GLN A 115 35.02 -30.67 -2.38
N GLY A 116 34.47 -29.91 -3.34
CA GLY A 116 35.22 -29.22 -4.38
C GLY A 116 35.64 -30.11 -5.56
N GLU A 117 35.03 -31.29 -5.70
CA GLU A 117 35.32 -32.21 -6.80
C GLU A 117 34.49 -31.84 -8.02
N ASP A 118 35.11 -31.91 -9.21
CA ASP A 118 34.41 -31.66 -10.47
C ASP A 118 33.42 -32.80 -10.77
N CYS A 119 32.21 -32.40 -11.16
CA CYS A 119 31.09 -33.31 -11.42
C CYS A 119 31.27 -34.15 -12.69
N GLY A 120 32.35 -33.98 -13.46
CA GLY A 120 32.68 -34.82 -14.61
C GLY A 120 31.65 -34.73 -15.74
N HIS A 121 31.03 -33.56 -15.94
CA HIS A 121 30.12 -33.35 -17.06
C HIS A 121 30.94 -33.24 -18.36
N GLU A 122 31.22 -34.39 -18.97
CA GLU A 122 31.79 -34.45 -20.32
C GLU A 122 30.81 -33.79 -21.31
N HIS A 123 31.34 -32.90 -22.16
CA HIS A 123 30.61 -32.12 -23.16
C HIS A 123 29.89 -32.96 -24.21
#